data_AF-A0A6G1ADR1-F1
#
_entry.id   AF-A0A6G1ADR1-F1
#
_cell.length_a   1.000
_cell.length_b   1.000
_cell.length_c   1.000
_cell.angle_alpha   90.00
_cell.angle_beta   90.00
_cell.angle_gamma   90.00
#
_symmetry.space_group_name_H-M   'P 1'
#
loop_
_entity.id
_entity.type
_entity.pdbx_description
1 polymer ?
#
loop_
_entity_poly.entity_id
_entity_poly.type
_entity_poly.pdbx_seq_one_letter_code
_entity_poly.pdbx_strand_id
1 'polypeptide(L)'
;MDAQSWRAGGCCLLLLALVGSARSEGVRSCEEVRKLFQWRLAGAVKGPPESPRAGPDLQVCVSKKPTCCTRKMEERYQTAARQDMQEVLQSSSSTLKFLISRNAAAFQGKCILISETKV
;
A
#
# COMPACT_ATOMS: atom_id res chain seq x y z
N MET A 1 -41.00 -43.31 -12.61
CA MET A 1 -40.46 -42.63 -11.42
C MET A 1 -39.41 -41.65 -11.90
N ASP A 2 -39.76 -40.54 -12.57
CA ASP A 2 -38.76 -39.82 -13.39
C ASP A 2 -38.90 -38.29 -13.40
N ALA A 3 -39.58 -37.69 -12.41
CA ALA A 3 -39.78 -36.23 -12.37
C ALA A 3 -38.88 -35.48 -11.37
N GLN A 4 -38.20 -36.18 -10.45
CA GLN A 4 -37.37 -35.56 -9.39
C GLN A 4 -35.89 -35.38 -9.74
N SER A 5 -35.38 -36.10 -10.75
CA SER A 5 -33.95 -36.05 -11.13
C SER A 5 -33.54 -34.69 -11.73
N TRP A 6 -34.43 -34.05 -12.50
CA TRP A 6 -34.10 -32.78 -13.19
C TRP A 6 -34.04 -31.55 -12.28
N ARG A 7 -34.80 -31.52 -11.17
CA ARG A 7 -34.76 -30.37 -10.25
C ARG A 7 -33.46 -30.34 -9.44
N ALA A 8 -32.94 -31.51 -9.04
CA ALA A 8 -31.69 -31.59 -8.31
C ALA A 8 -30.49 -31.20 -9.19
N GLY A 9 -30.46 -31.67 -10.44
CA GLY A 9 -29.43 -31.29 -11.42
C GLY A 9 -29.44 -29.80 -11.75
N GLY A 10 -30.62 -29.21 -11.96
CA GLY A 10 -30.76 -27.77 -12.22
C GLY A 10 -30.33 -26.89 -11.04
N CYS A 11 -30.68 -27.29 -9.81
CA CYS A 11 -30.31 -26.55 -8.60
C CYS A 11 -28.79 -26.62 -8.33
N CYS A 12 -28.17 -27.79 -8.53
CA CYS A 12 -26.72 -27.95 -8.40
C CYS A 12 -25.94 -27.14 -9.47
N LEU A 13 -26.45 -27.07 -10.71
CA LEU A 13 -25.84 -26.26 -11.78
C LEU A 13 -25.92 -24.76 -11.49
N LEU A 14 -27.03 -24.28 -10.92
CA LEU A 14 -27.21 -22.89 -10.51
C LEU A 14 -26.27 -22.50 -9.36
N LEU A 15 -26.07 -23.39 -8.38
CA LEU A 15 -25.14 -23.16 -7.26
C LEU A 15 -23.67 -23.15 -7.72
N LEU A 16 -23.29 -23.99 -8.69
CA LEU A 16 -21.94 -23.99 -9.26
C LEU A 16 -21.64 -22.73 -10.10
N ALA A 17 -22.66 -22.14 -10.75
CA ALA A 17 -22.50 -20.89 -11.49
C ALA A 17 -22.23 -19.70 -10.55
N LEU A 18 -22.84 -19.68 -9.36
CA LEU A 18 -22.61 -18.64 -8.35
C LEU A 18 -21.22 -18.75 -7.70
N VAL A 19 -20.71 -19.97 -7.50
CA VAL A 19 -19.35 -20.22 -6.96
C VAL A 19 -18.26 -20.02 -8.02
N GLY A 20 -18.57 -20.25 -9.31
CA GLY A 20 -17.61 -20.13 -10.42
C GLY A 20 -17.26 -18.70 -10.84
N SER A 21 -17.97 -17.69 -10.33
CA SER A 21 -17.76 -16.28 -10.71
C SER A 21 -16.78 -15.51 -9.82
N ALA A 22 -15.97 -16.19 -9.01
CA ALA A 22 -14.77 -15.61 -8.41
C ALA A 22 -13.54 -15.63 -9.37
N ARG A 23 -13.78 -15.77 -10.68
CA ARG A 23 -12.73 -15.63 -11.70
C ARG A 23 -12.40 -14.17 -11.87
N SER A 24 -11.32 -13.73 -11.20
CA SER A 24 -10.46 -12.57 -11.51
C SER A 24 -10.94 -11.82 -12.76
N GLU A 25 -11.85 -10.87 -12.54
CA GLU A 25 -12.38 -10.00 -13.58
C GLU A 25 -11.18 -9.42 -14.34
N GLY A 26 -11.04 -9.78 -15.62
CA GLY A 26 -10.07 -9.14 -16.48
C GLY A 26 -10.41 -7.66 -16.44
N VAL A 27 -9.50 -6.85 -15.88
CA VAL A 27 -9.72 -5.44 -15.61
C VAL A 27 -10.26 -4.79 -16.91
N ARG A 28 -11.53 -4.38 -16.90
CA ARG A 28 -12.15 -3.70 -18.05
C ARG A 28 -12.03 -2.18 -17.95
N SER A 29 -11.69 -1.66 -16.77
CA SER A 29 -11.55 -0.23 -16.49
C SER A 29 -10.52 0.02 -15.39
N CYS A 30 -9.74 1.09 -15.53
CA CYS A 30 -8.72 1.54 -14.58
C CYS A 30 -9.22 2.65 -13.62
N GLU A 31 -10.54 2.84 -13.52
CA GLU A 31 -11.13 3.97 -12.82
C GLU A 31 -10.87 3.96 -11.29
N GLU A 32 -10.96 2.81 -10.64
CA GLU A 32 -10.69 2.70 -9.20
C GLU A 32 -9.22 3.02 -8.87
N VAL A 33 -8.30 2.54 -9.71
CA VAL A 33 -6.86 2.82 -9.59
C VAL A 33 -6.59 4.31 -9.82
N ARG A 34 -7.35 4.96 -10.71
CA ARG A 34 -7.30 6.42 -10.93
C ARG A 34 -7.71 7.20 -9.69
N LYS A 35 -8.81 6.82 -9.04
CA LYS A 35 -9.26 7.47 -7.79
C LYS A 35 -8.19 7.34 -6.71
N LEU A 36 -7.66 6.14 -6.49
CA LEU A 36 -6.61 5.90 -5.49
C LEU A 36 -5.34 6.72 -5.75
N PHE A 37 -4.92 6.82 -7.01
CA PHE A 37 -3.75 7.60 -7.38
C PHE A 37 -3.96 9.10 -7.16
N GLN A 38 -5.15 9.62 -7.50
CA GLN A 38 -5.50 11.02 -7.25
C GLN A 38 -5.48 11.36 -5.76
N TRP A 39 -6.08 10.50 -4.93
CA TRP A 39 -6.12 10.70 -3.47
C TRP A 39 -4.74 10.58 -2.81
N ARG A 40 -3.91 9.62 -3.24
CA ARG A 40 -2.63 9.33 -2.56
C ARG A 40 -1.48 10.20 -3.01
N LEU A 41 -1.45 10.61 -4.28
CA LEU A 41 -0.27 11.27 -4.88
C LEU A 41 -0.51 12.72 -5.33
N ALA A 42 -1.69 13.28 -5.06
CA ALA A 42 -2.04 14.71 -5.13
C ALA A 42 -1.34 15.51 -6.25
N GLY A 43 -1.26 14.92 -7.45
CA GLY A 43 -0.52 15.48 -8.57
C GLY A 43 -1.27 15.24 -9.87
N ALA A 44 -1.64 16.32 -10.55
CA ALA A 44 -2.26 16.32 -11.88
C ALA A 44 -1.24 15.82 -12.93
N VAL A 45 -0.96 14.53 -12.93
CA VAL A 45 -0.27 13.87 -14.03
C VAL A 45 -1.33 13.33 -14.98
N LYS A 46 -1.00 13.23 -16.28
CA LYS A 46 -1.71 12.33 -17.21
C LYS A 46 -1.99 11.03 -16.46
N GLY A 47 -3.26 10.80 -16.13
CA GLY A 47 -3.67 9.76 -15.19
C GLY A 47 -3.29 8.35 -15.69
N PRO A 48 -3.59 7.32 -14.89
CA PRO A 48 -3.53 5.95 -15.40
C PRO A 48 -4.34 5.84 -16.69
N PRO A 49 -3.91 4.99 -17.64
CA PRO A 49 -4.62 4.78 -18.91
C PRO A 49 -6.04 4.31 -18.66
N GLU A 50 -6.97 4.65 -19.55
CA GLU A 50 -8.38 4.28 -19.43
C GLU A 50 -8.59 2.75 -19.49
N SER A 51 -7.68 2.03 -20.17
CA SER A 51 -7.69 0.57 -20.26
C SER A 51 -6.36 -0.05 -19.81
N PRO A 52 -6.39 -1.27 -19.26
CA PRO A 52 -5.18 -1.99 -18.86
C PRO A 52 -4.30 -2.32 -20.05
N ARG A 53 -2.99 -2.11 -19.88
CA ARG A 53 -1.97 -2.42 -20.88
C ARG A 53 -1.11 -3.57 -20.39
N ALA A 54 -0.47 -4.28 -21.32
CA ALA A 54 0.62 -5.20 -20.96
C ALA A 54 1.62 -4.46 -20.04
N GLY A 55 2.07 -5.13 -18.97
CA GLY A 55 2.95 -4.55 -17.96
C GLY A 55 4.46 -4.83 -18.07
N PRO A 56 5.08 -5.09 -19.25
CA PRO A 56 6.52 -5.37 -19.31
C PRO A 56 7.41 -4.14 -19.02
N ASP A 57 6.83 -2.94 -18.91
CA ASP A 57 7.58 -1.70 -18.68
C ASP A 57 7.75 -1.32 -17.19
N LEU A 58 7.26 -2.12 -16.26
CA LEU A 58 7.38 -1.88 -14.80
C LEU A 58 8.65 -2.50 -14.23
N GLN A 59 9.36 -1.73 -13.41
CA GLN A 59 10.67 -2.12 -12.84
C GLN A 59 10.55 -2.77 -11.46
N VAL A 60 9.55 -2.40 -10.66
CA VAL A 60 9.38 -2.86 -9.27
C VAL A 60 8.19 -3.80 -9.14
N CYS A 61 7.07 -3.46 -9.77
CA CYS A 61 5.86 -4.26 -9.78
C CYS A 61 5.93 -5.32 -10.89
N VAL A 62 5.97 -6.61 -10.51
CA VAL A 62 5.95 -7.72 -11.47
C VAL A 62 4.50 -8.08 -11.80
N SER A 63 4.05 -7.84 -13.04
CA SER A 63 2.71 -8.22 -13.49
C SER A 63 2.74 -9.19 -14.67
N LYS A 64 2.20 -10.40 -14.48
CA LYS A 64 1.94 -11.38 -15.56
C LYS A 64 0.64 -11.12 -16.32
N LYS A 65 -0.20 -10.19 -15.82
CA LYS A 65 -1.51 -9.80 -16.37
C LYS A 65 -1.47 -8.34 -16.85
N PRO A 66 -2.41 -7.89 -17.69
CA PRO A 66 -2.52 -6.48 -18.04
C PRO A 66 -2.77 -5.62 -16.78
N THR A 67 -2.13 -4.46 -16.71
CA THR A 67 -2.09 -3.57 -15.54
C THR A 67 -2.56 -2.15 -15.90
N CYS A 68 -3.12 -1.47 -14.91
CA CYS A 68 -3.48 -0.05 -14.97
C CYS A 68 -2.34 0.88 -14.57
N CYS A 69 -1.18 0.32 -14.22
CA CYS A 69 -0.01 1.09 -13.81
C CYS A 69 0.89 1.36 -15.02
N THR A 70 1.29 2.62 -15.18
CA THR A 70 2.33 3.00 -16.15
C THR A 70 3.68 3.14 -15.43
N ARG A 71 4.77 3.05 -16.18
CA ARG A 71 6.12 3.30 -15.64
C ARG A 71 6.23 4.65 -14.92
N LYS A 72 5.63 5.72 -15.47
CA LYS A 72 5.60 7.05 -14.84
C LYS A 72 4.81 7.07 -13.52
N MET A 73 3.75 6.27 -13.43
CA MET A 73 2.97 6.10 -12.21
C MET A 73 3.79 5.37 -11.13
N GLU A 74 4.47 4.31 -11.53
CA GLU A 74 5.33 3.50 -10.66
C GLU A 74 6.52 4.31 -10.11
N GLU A 75 7.22 5.07 -10.96
CA GLU A 75 8.36 5.91 -10.55
C GLU A 75 7.95 6.96 -9.49
N ARG A 76 6.76 7.56 -9.63
CA ARG A 76 6.23 8.48 -8.61
C ARG A 76 5.81 7.77 -7.34
N TYR A 77 5.15 6.62 -7.45
CA TYR A 77 4.80 5.82 -6.28
C TYR A 77 6.05 5.41 -5.51
N GLN A 78 7.11 5.02 -6.21
CA GLN A 78 8.40 4.68 -5.61
C GLN A 78 9.01 5.89 -4.87
N THR A 79 8.95 7.08 -5.46
CA THR A 79 9.47 8.30 -4.84
C THR A 79 8.69 8.64 -3.57
N ALA A 80 7.36 8.64 -3.63
CA ALA A 80 6.51 8.92 -2.47
C ALA A 80 6.68 7.88 -1.37
N ALA A 81 6.75 6.59 -1.72
CA ALA A 81 7.01 5.53 -0.75
C ALA A 81 8.38 5.70 -0.08
N ARG A 82 9.42 6.10 -0.83
CA ARG A 82 10.73 6.42 -0.24
C ARG A 82 10.67 7.60 0.71
N GLN A 83 9.95 8.66 0.35
CA GLN A 83 9.78 9.84 1.19
C GLN A 83 9.03 9.50 2.49
N ASP A 84 7.94 8.75 2.40
CA ASP A 84 7.16 8.29 3.56
C ASP A 84 8.01 7.43 4.52
N MET A 85 8.77 6.48 3.97
CA MET A 85 9.72 5.70 4.77
C MET A 85 10.79 6.58 5.42
N GLN A 86 11.35 7.54 4.69
CA GLN A 86 12.33 8.47 5.23
C GLN A 86 11.73 9.35 6.34
N GLU A 87 10.51 9.85 6.17
CA GLU A 87 9.79 10.66 7.15
C GLU A 87 9.55 9.87 8.45
N VAL A 88 9.03 8.65 8.35
CA VAL A 88 8.77 7.79 9.50
C VAL A 88 10.07 7.48 10.26
N LEU A 89 11.13 7.15 9.54
CA LEU A 89 12.45 6.88 10.14
C LEU A 89 13.03 8.13 10.81
N GLN A 90 12.96 9.28 10.15
CA GLN A 90 13.48 10.54 10.67
C GLN A 90 12.70 10.98 11.92
N SER A 91 11.37 10.97 11.87
CA SER A 91 10.49 11.37 12.97
C SER A 91 10.69 10.53 14.23
N SER A 92 10.79 9.20 14.05
CA SER A 92 11.05 8.28 15.16
C SER A 92 12.45 8.51 15.74
N SER A 93 13.46 8.70 14.88
CA SER A 93 14.85 8.92 15.29
C SER A 93 15.02 10.26 16.02
N SER A 94 14.43 11.35 15.52
CA SER A 94 14.52 12.67 16.14
C SER A 94 13.88 12.68 17.52
N THR A 95 12.72 12.03 17.67
CA THR A 95 12.02 11.92 18.95
C THR A 95 12.85 11.13 19.96
N LEU A 96 13.39 9.99 19.55
CA LEU A 96 14.25 9.17 20.41
C LEU A 96 15.53 9.92 20.82
N LYS A 97 16.21 10.57 19.87
CA LYS A 97 17.41 11.38 20.13
C LYS A 97 17.13 12.50 21.13
N PHE A 98 16.00 13.18 20.98
CA PHE A 98 15.57 14.22 21.91
C PHE A 98 15.42 13.68 23.34
N LEU A 99 14.72 12.54 23.50
CA LEU A 99 14.53 11.92 24.81
C LEU A 99 15.85 11.47 25.44
N ILE A 100 16.74 10.87 24.67
CA ILE A 100 18.05 10.43 25.17
C ILE A 100 18.89 11.65 25.59
N SER A 101 18.98 12.67 24.75
CA SER A 101 19.74 13.88 25.05
C SER A 101 19.22 14.60 26.30
N ARG A 102 17.90 14.71 26.43
CA ARG A 102 17.26 15.32 27.60
C ARG A 102 17.55 14.53 28.89
N ASN A 103 17.44 13.21 28.84
CA ASN A 103 17.75 12.37 30.00
C ASN A 103 19.23 12.46 30.37
N ALA A 104 20.15 12.38 29.39
CA ALA A 104 21.58 12.52 29.62
C ALA A 104 21.94 13.86 30.29
N ALA A 105 21.38 14.97 29.81
CA ALA A 105 21.58 16.28 30.41
C ALA A 105 21.03 16.36 31.85
N ALA A 106 19.86 15.78 32.11
CA ALA A 106 19.29 15.73 33.46
C ALA A 106 20.15 14.89 34.43
N PHE A 107 20.71 13.77 33.97
CA PHE A 107 21.65 12.96 34.76
C PHE A 107 22.95 13.71 35.04
N GLN A 108 23.53 14.35 34.02
CA GLN A 108 24.74 15.17 34.19
C GLN A 108 24.51 16.30 35.20
N GLY A 109 23.41 17.04 35.08
CA GLY A 109 23.07 18.11 36.01
C GLY A 109 22.91 17.62 37.46
N LYS A 110 22.28 16.47 37.67
CA LYS A 110 22.16 15.86 39.01
C LYS A 110 23.51 15.43 39.57
N CYS A 111 24.38 14.83 38.77
CA CYS A 111 25.72 14.44 39.21
C CYS A 111 26.56 15.65 39.62
N ILE A 112 26.49 16.75 38.86
CA ILE A 112 27.20 18.00 39.19
C ILE A 112 26.72 18.57 40.53
N LEU A 113 25.41 18.60 40.76
CA LEU A 113 24.86 19.06 42.04
C LEU A 113 25.29 18.19 43.22
N ILE A 114 25.39 16.87 43.03
CA ILE A 114 25.86 15.94 44.07
C ILE A 114 27.35 16.12 44.35
N SER A 115 28.19 16.40 43.35
CA SER A 115 29.61 16.70 43.59
C SER A 115 29.80 18.01 44.36
N GLU A 116 28.97 19.02 44.10
CA GLU A 116 29.03 20.32 44.78
C GLU A 116 28.51 20.25 46.24
N THR A 117 27.59 19.35 46.57
CA THR A 117 27.08 19.18 47.95
C THR A 117 27.91 18.23 48.81
N LYS A 118 28.89 17.55 48.22
CA LYS A 118 29.77 16.59 48.92
C LYS A 118 31.19 17.12 49.15
N VAL A 119 31.47 18.34 48.69
CA VAL A 119 32.63 19.18 49.04
C VAL A 119 32.21 20.14 50.14
#